data_AF-X1AWX7-F1
#
_entry.id   AF-X1AWX7-F1
#
_cell.length_a   1.000
_cell.length_b   1.000
_cell.length_c   1.000
_cell.angle_alpha   90.00
_cell.angle_beta   90.00
_cell.angle_gamma   90.00
#
_symmetry.space_group_name_H-M   'P 1'
#
loop_
_entity.id
_entity.type
_entity.pdbx_description
1 polymer ?
#
loop_
_entity_poly.entity_id
_entity_poly.type
_entity_poly.pdbx_seq_one_letter_code
_entity_poly.pdbx_strand_id
1 'polypeptide(L)'
;MVRHKRYGYLGVVVDSDPHCRAPDSWYSRNQTQPDRQQPWYHVLVDGSETATYAAQTSLEEAERAMPIEHPLLDVFFTDFDGEAYVRNQRAWPSTWE
;
A
#
# COMPACT_ATOMS: atom_id res chain seq x y z
N MET A 1 -6.23 1.76 -7.83
CA MET A 1 -5.12 2.54 -7.23
C MET A 1 -5.59 3.27 -5.99
N VAL A 2 -4.69 3.81 -5.16
CA VAL A 2 -5.06 4.53 -3.93
C VAL A 2 -4.39 5.89 -3.83
N ARG A 3 -5.04 6.82 -3.13
CA ARG A 3 -4.46 8.05 -2.63
C ARG A 3 -4.49 8.05 -1.10
N HIS A 4 -3.41 8.49 -0.46
CA HIS A 4 -3.41 8.67 0.98
C HIS A 4 -4.15 9.97 1.36
N LYS A 5 -5.19 9.88 2.19
CA LYS A 5 -6.05 11.03 2.56
C LYS A 5 -5.27 12.19 3.19
N ARG A 6 -4.40 11.86 4.15
CA ARG A 6 -3.62 12.86 4.90
C ARG A 6 -2.42 13.42 4.14
N TYR A 7 -1.63 12.56 3.50
CA TYR A 7 -0.34 12.92 2.90
C TYR A 7 -0.42 13.16 1.38
N GLY A 8 -1.54 12.84 0.74
CA GLY A 8 -1.80 13.16 -0.67
C GLY A 8 -1.07 12.29 -1.70
N TYR A 9 -0.14 11.42 -1.29
CA TYR A 9 0.60 10.57 -2.23
C TYR A 9 -0.30 9.55 -2.92
N LEU A 10 0.05 9.23 -4.17
CA LEU A 10 -0.53 8.12 -4.92
C LEU A 10 0.25 6.84 -4.68
N GLY A 11 -0.42 5.70 -4.86
CA GLY A 11 0.23 4.41 -4.77
C GLY A 11 -0.62 3.26 -5.29
N VAL A 12 0.00 2.09 -5.31
CA VAL A 12 -0.65 0.83 -5.65
C VAL A 12 -0.56 -0.13 -4.48
N VAL A 13 -1.69 -0.77 -4.16
CA VAL A 13 -1.77 -1.82 -3.15
C VAL A 13 -1.17 -3.10 -3.74
N VAL A 14 -0.22 -3.70 -3.04
CA VAL A 14 0.44 -4.96 -3.46
C VAL A 14 -0.13 -6.17 -2.72
N ASP A 15 -0.50 -5.95 -1.45
CA ASP A 15 -1.03 -6.98 -0.56
C ASP A 15 -1.85 -6.34 0.57
N SER A 16 -2.62 -7.17 1.28
CA SER A 16 -3.48 -6.74 2.39
C SER A 16 -3.49 -7.73 3.54
N ASP A 17 -3.59 -7.19 4.75
CA ASP A 17 -3.87 -7.94 5.97
C ASP A 17 -5.28 -7.61 6.48
N PRO A 18 -6.03 -8.58 7.02
CA PRO A 18 -7.38 -8.33 7.54
C PRO A 18 -7.38 -7.44 8.80
N HIS A 19 -6.26 -7.39 9.52
CA HIS A 19 -6.00 -6.55 10.68
C HIS A 19 -4.53 -6.16 10.72
N CYS A 20 -4.18 -5.14 11.50
CA CYS A 20 -2.78 -4.71 11.67
C CYS A 20 -1.93 -5.89 12.15
N ARG A 21 -0.87 -6.21 11.40
CA ARG A 21 0.14 -7.21 11.78
C ARG A 21 1.46 -6.62 12.26
N ALA A 22 1.59 -5.29 12.19
CA ALA A 22 2.80 -4.62 12.67
C ALA A 22 2.92 -4.74 14.21
N PRO A 23 4.13 -4.94 14.74
CA PRO A 23 4.35 -5.05 16.18
C PRO A 23 3.96 -3.78 16.92
N ASP A 24 3.64 -3.90 18.21
CA ASP A 24 3.24 -2.78 19.06
C ASP A 24 4.26 -1.63 19.05
N SER A 25 5.55 -1.97 19.04
CA SER A 25 6.64 -1.00 18.96
C SER A 25 6.60 -0.14 17.68
N TRP A 26 6.16 -0.71 16.57
CA TRP A 26 5.95 0.02 15.32
C TRP A 26 4.66 0.84 15.39
N TYR A 27 3.57 0.21 15.82
CA TYR A 27 2.24 0.84 15.85
C TYR A 27 2.19 2.05 16.80
N SER A 28 2.85 1.99 17.95
CA SER A 28 2.93 3.12 18.88
C SER A 28 3.64 4.35 18.29
N ARG A 29 4.45 4.18 17.25
CA ARG A 29 5.11 5.28 16.52
C ARG A 29 4.24 5.86 15.40
N ASN A 30 3.18 5.16 15.01
CA ASN A 30 2.24 5.68 14.02
C ASN A 30 1.45 6.86 14.63
N GLN A 31 1.53 8.03 13.99
CA GLN A 31 0.95 9.26 14.51
C GLN A 31 -0.59 9.26 14.54
N THR A 32 -1.25 8.51 13.65
CA THR A 32 -2.71 8.53 13.54
C THR A 32 -3.39 7.41 14.32
N GLN A 33 -2.62 6.43 14.80
CA GLN A 33 -3.09 5.25 15.56
C GLN A 33 -4.47 4.71 15.09
N PRO A 34 -4.62 4.40 13.80
CA PRO A 34 -5.91 3.96 13.26
C PRO A 34 -6.25 2.56 13.79
N ASP A 35 -7.54 2.26 13.93
CA ASP A 35 -8.02 0.97 14.46
C ASP A 35 -7.26 -0.22 13.85
N ARG A 36 -6.76 -1.12 14.71
CA ARG A 36 -6.01 -2.30 14.29
C ARG A 36 -6.91 -3.38 13.69
N GLN A 37 -8.20 -3.40 14.00
CA GLN A 37 -9.13 -4.46 13.58
C GLN A 37 -9.70 -4.26 12.17
N GLN A 38 -9.37 -3.15 11.51
CA GLN A 38 -9.71 -2.92 10.10
C GLN A 38 -8.64 -3.51 9.16
N PRO A 39 -8.89 -3.61 7.85
CA PRO A 39 -7.86 -3.99 6.88
C PRO A 39 -6.69 -3.00 6.79
N TRP A 40 -5.49 -3.55 6.60
CA TRP A 40 -4.26 -2.79 6.36
C TRP A 40 -3.64 -3.22 5.04
N TYR A 41 -2.96 -2.29 4.37
CA TYR A 41 -2.46 -2.47 3.01
C TYR A 41 -0.97 -2.16 2.92
N HIS A 42 -0.25 -3.00 2.19
CA HIS A 42 1.11 -2.71 1.74
C HIS A 42 1.02 -1.93 0.43
N VAL A 43 1.51 -0.69 0.43
CA VAL A 43 1.33 0.26 -0.66
C VAL A 43 2.70 0.74 -1.15
N LEU A 44 2.98 0.56 -2.44
CA LEU A 44 4.13 1.21 -3.09
C LEU A 44 3.79 2.66 -3.36
N VAL A 45 4.66 3.58 -2.95
CA VAL A 45 4.43 5.03 -3.08
C VAL A 45 4.99 5.53 -4.40
N ASP A 46 4.16 6.22 -5.17
CA ASP A 46 4.55 6.82 -6.45
C ASP A 46 5.73 7.80 -6.31
N GLY A 47 6.69 7.71 -7.24
CA GLY A 47 7.88 8.55 -7.29
C GLY A 47 8.84 8.32 -6.11
N SER A 48 8.76 7.18 -5.44
CA SER A 48 9.56 6.86 -4.26
C SER A 48 10.10 5.43 -4.31
N GLU A 49 11.13 5.14 -3.51
CA GLU A 49 11.57 3.78 -3.20
C GLU A 49 10.83 3.19 -1.98
N THR A 50 9.91 3.97 -1.40
CA THR A 50 9.24 3.62 -0.14
C THR A 50 7.99 2.80 -0.38
N ALA A 51 7.89 1.68 0.34
CA ALA A 51 6.62 1.01 0.61
C ALA A 51 6.08 1.42 1.99
N THR A 52 4.77 1.55 2.10
CA THR A 52 4.08 1.96 3.34
C THR A 52 3.09 0.89 3.79
N TYR A 53 2.84 0.83 5.09
CA TYR A 53 1.79 0.00 5.69
C TYR A 53 0.67 0.89 6.21
N ALA A 54 -0.43 0.96 5.46
CA ALA A 54 -1.48 1.95 5.66
C ALA A 54 -2.82 1.31 6.00
N ALA A 55 -3.52 1.86 6.98
CA ALA A 55 -4.87 1.43 7.34
C ALA A 55 -5.90 1.84 6.28
N GLN A 56 -6.95 1.05 6.09
CA GLN A 56 -8.04 1.33 5.15
C GLN A 56 -8.61 2.75 5.31
N THR A 57 -8.84 3.20 6.54
CA THR A 57 -9.38 4.55 6.79
C THR A 57 -8.46 5.67 6.33
N SER A 58 -7.16 5.42 6.18
CA SER A 58 -6.16 6.39 5.71
C SER A 58 -6.10 6.51 4.19
N LEU A 59 -6.71 5.56 3.47
CA LEU A 59 -6.70 5.50 2.02
C LEU A 59 -8.07 5.82 1.43
N GLU A 60 -8.05 6.28 0.19
CA GLU A 60 -9.20 6.38 -0.69
C GLU A 60 -8.81 5.98 -2.11
N GLU A 61 -9.80 5.73 -2.95
CA GLU A 61 -9.58 5.49 -4.37
C GLU A 61 -8.94 6.72 -5.02
N ALA A 62 -7.95 6.50 -5.87
CA ALA A 62 -7.36 7.59 -6.64
C ALA A 62 -8.36 8.09 -7.69
N GLU A 63 -8.48 9.40 -7.87
CA GLU A 63 -9.40 10.01 -8.83
C GLU A 63 -9.13 9.62 -10.29
N ARG A 64 -7.89 9.20 -10.59
CA ARG A 64 -7.47 8.72 -11.90
C ARG A 64 -6.56 7.51 -11.74
N ALA A 65 -6.77 6.52 -12.61
CA ALA A 65 -5.83 5.44 -12.80
C ALA A 65 -4.68 5.93 -13.68
N MET A 66 -3.51 6.14 -13.09
CA MET A 66 -2.28 6.46 -13.80
C MET A 66 -1.16 5.52 -13.35
N PRO A 67 -0.30 5.05 -14.26
CA PRO A 67 0.88 4.32 -13.84
C PRO A 67 1.68 5.14 -12.82
N ILE A 68 2.13 4.48 -11.75
CA ILE A 68 3.08 5.01 -10.77
C ILE A 68 4.51 4.62 -11.15
N GLU A 69 5.47 5.34 -10.62
CA GLU A 69 6.89 5.03 -10.68
C GLU A 69 7.37 4.48 -9.33
N HIS A 70 7.79 3.21 -9.30
CA HIS A 70 8.37 2.60 -8.09
C HIS A 70 9.31 1.43 -8.48
N PRO A 71 10.50 1.28 -7.87
CA PRO A 71 11.47 0.23 -8.25
C PRO A 71 10.97 -1.21 -8.14
N LEU A 72 10.03 -1.45 -7.21
CA LEU A 72 9.41 -2.76 -6.99
C LEU A 72 8.18 -3.04 -7.87
N LEU A 73 7.80 -2.14 -8.78
CA LEU A 73 6.57 -2.30 -9.55
C LEU A 73 6.59 -3.59 -10.39
N ASP A 74 7.66 -3.81 -11.16
CA ASP A 74 7.85 -4.98 -12.02
C ASP A 74 8.04 -6.29 -11.24
N VAL A 75 8.30 -6.20 -9.93
CA VAL A 75 8.39 -7.38 -9.05
C VAL A 75 7.01 -7.96 -8.76
N PHE A 76 5.97 -7.13 -8.70
CA PHE A 76 4.62 -7.53 -8.25
C PHE A 76 3.56 -7.47 -9.34
N PHE A 77 3.80 -6.72 -10.41
CA PHE A 77 2.86 -6.53 -11.51
C PHE A 77 3.53 -6.84 -12.84
N THR A 78 2.75 -7.35 -13.80
CA THR A 78 3.25 -7.65 -15.16
C THR A 78 2.91 -6.59 -16.18
N ASP A 79 1.84 -5.84 -15.95
CA ASP A 79 1.33 -4.85 -16.91
C ASP A 79 0.39 -3.84 -16.24
N PHE A 80 0.05 -2.77 -16.95
CA PHE A 80 -1.00 -1.81 -16.60
C PHE A 80 -2.01 -1.71 -17.75
N ASP A 81 -3.27 -2.08 -17.49
CA ASP A 81 -4.30 -2.20 -18.54
C ASP A 81 -5.00 -0.87 -18.90
N GLY A 82 -4.58 0.23 -18.27
CA GLY A 82 -5.22 1.55 -18.39
C GLY A 82 -6.08 1.94 -17.18
N GLU A 83 -6.52 0.97 -16.39
CA GLU A 83 -7.36 1.17 -15.20
C GLU A 83 -6.71 0.61 -13.93
N ALA A 84 -6.04 -0.54 -14.05
CA ALA A 84 -5.42 -1.26 -12.96
C ALA A 84 -4.13 -1.95 -13.39
N TYR A 85 -3.36 -2.36 -12.38
CA TYR A 85 -2.19 -3.19 -12.59
C TYR A 85 -2.58 -4.68 -12.61
N VAL A 86 -2.01 -5.43 -13.56
CA VAL A 86 -2.15 -6.87 -13.64
C VAL A 86 -1.23 -7.53 -12.63
N ARG A 87 -1.82 -8.14 -11.60
CA ARG A 87 -1.11 -8.75 -10.47
C ARG A 87 -0.48 -10.09 -10.86
N ASN A 88 0.81 -10.25 -10.58
CA ASN A 88 1.50 -11.54 -10.74
C ASN A 88 1.33 -12.45 -9.50
N GLN A 89 2.00 -13.60 -9.47
CA GLN A 89 1.91 -14.57 -8.36
C GLN A 89 2.91 -14.28 -7.20
N ARG A 90 3.71 -13.21 -7.27
CA ARG A 90 4.73 -12.89 -6.27
C ARG A 90 4.06 -12.40 -4.98
N ALA A 91 4.17 -13.12 -3.88
CA ALA A 91 3.67 -12.64 -2.59
C ALA A 91 4.49 -11.46 -2.05
N TRP A 92 3.84 -10.60 -1.25
CA TRP A 92 4.57 -9.64 -0.43
C TRP A 92 5.42 -10.39 0.60
N PRO A 93 6.72 -10.05 0.76
CA PRO A 93 7.54 -10.70 1.77
C PRO A 93 7.01 -10.35 3.15
N SER A 94 6.76 -11.35 4.00
CA SER A 94 6.35 -11.13 5.39
C SER A 94 7.32 -10.15 6.06
N THR A 95 6.84 -8.96 6.41
CA THR A 95 7.70 -7.89 6.94
C THR A 95 7.96 -8.01 8.45
N TRP A 96 7.34 -8.97 9.12
CA TRP A 96 7.20 -8.99 10.59
C TRP A 96 7.52 -10.34 11.25
N GLU A 97 8.17 -11.26 10.54
CA GLU A 97 8.73 -12.49 11.12
C GLU A 97 10.08 -12.25 11.83
#